data_AF-A0A8B6UYH8-F1
#
_entry.id   AF-A0A8B6UYH8-F1
#
_cell.length_a   1.000
_cell.length_b   1.000
_cell.length_c   1.000
_cell.angle_alpha   90.00
_cell.angle_beta   90.00
_cell.angle_gamma   90.00
#
_symmetry.space_group_name_H-M   'P 1'
#
loop_
_entity.id
_entity.type
_entity.pdbx_description
1 polymer ?
#
loop_
_entity_poly.entity_id
_entity_poly.type
_entity_poly.pdbx_seq_one_letter_code
_entity_poly.pdbx_strand_id
1 'polypeptide(L)'
;MEKENVDEYSYISSACNPEDVLLSCKLFFPDFVVVGGGVFLESKYDGDIFESWFKQFGGDLQAAEKMINHTHLYDVFDGCMEDVDDRVFKQLADVLALSWRLVLSDKFPGRRFNVDVSSSDQDYGPVVTFYQVG
;
A
#
# COMPACT_ATOMS: atom_id res chain seq x y z
N MET A 1 16.87 20.53 31.33
CA MET A 1 16.46 19.24 30.76
C MET A 1 16.50 19.45 29.26
N GLU A 2 17.60 19.05 28.62
CA GLU A 2 17.74 19.17 27.17
C GLU A 2 16.68 18.29 26.51
N LYS A 3 15.87 18.89 25.62
CA LYS A 3 15.12 18.09 24.67
C LYS A 3 16.16 17.57 23.68
N GLU A 4 16.53 16.30 23.80
CA GLU A 4 17.07 15.54 22.67
C GLU A 4 15.94 15.41 21.63
N ASN A 5 15.60 16.52 20.98
CA ASN A 5 14.77 16.51 19.79
C ASN A 5 15.72 16.14 18.66
N VAL A 6 15.83 14.85 18.35
CA VAL A 6 16.23 14.46 17.01
C VAL A 6 15.11 14.94 16.09
N ASP A 7 15.35 16.02 15.35
CA ASP A 7 14.44 16.44 14.28
C ASP A 7 14.48 15.43 13.14
N GLU A 8 13.44 15.43 12.30
CA GLU A 8 13.26 14.43 11.25
C GLU A 8 14.46 14.38 10.29
N TYR A 9 15.08 15.53 9.99
CA TYR A 9 16.23 15.58 9.10
C TYR A 9 17.50 15.03 9.76
N SER A 10 17.69 15.28 11.05
CA SER A 10 18.77 14.67 11.82
C SER A 10 18.66 13.14 11.89
N TYR A 11 17.45 12.61 12.06
CA TYR A 11 17.23 11.15 12.00
C TYR A 11 17.56 10.59 10.62
N ILE A 12 16.97 11.15 9.55
CA ILE A 12 17.20 10.69 8.17
C ILE A 12 18.70 10.73 7.84
N SER A 13 19.40 11.81 8.21
CA SER A 13 20.83 11.96 7.92
C SER A 13 21.72 10.95 8.67
N SER A 14 21.26 10.41 9.80
CA SER A 14 22.07 9.55 10.67
C SER A 14 21.72 8.06 10.56
N ALA A 15 20.47 7.74 10.17
CA ALA A 15 19.93 6.38 10.21
C ALA A 15 19.46 5.84 8.85
N CYS A 16 19.30 6.68 7.82
CA CYS A 16 18.77 6.24 6.52
C CYS A 16 19.78 6.46 5.40
N ASN A 17 19.96 5.45 4.52
CA ASN A 17 20.66 5.68 3.26
C ASN A 17 19.68 6.30 2.23
N PRO A 18 20.15 7.23 1.37
CA PRO A 18 19.31 7.82 0.33
C PRO A 18 18.62 6.77 -0.58
N GLU A 19 19.28 5.66 -0.84
CA GLU A 19 18.75 4.53 -1.62
C GLU A 19 17.56 3.87 -0.92
N ASP A 20 17.65 3.65 0.39
CA ASP A 20 16.56 3.07 1.19
C ASP A 20 15.33 3.98 1.18
N VAL A 21 15.55 5.29 1.32
CA VAL A 21 14.47 6.29 1.24
C VAL A 21 13.82 6.25 -0.14
N LEU A 22 14.61 6.27 -1.22
CA LEU A 22 14.09 6.23 -2.58
C LEU A 22 13.30 4.95 -2.88
N LEU A 23 13.76 3.79 -2.42
CA LEU A 23 13.05 2.53 -2.58
C LEU A 23 11.76 2.52 -1.75
N SER A 24 11.79 3.04 -0.52
CA SER A 24 10.60 3.14 0.32
C SER A 24 9.51 4.03 -0.30
N CYS A 25 9.88 5.03 -1.10
CA CYS A 25 8.92 5.85 -1.84
C CYS A 25 8.02 5.01 -2.76
N LYS A 26 8.44 3.85 -3.26
CA LYS A 26 7.59 2.97 -4.09
C LYS A 26 6.42 2.37 -3.33
N LEU A 27 6.50 2.29 -2.00
CA LEU A 27 5.35 1.93 -1.17
C LEU A 27 4.28 3.02 -1.27
N PHE A 28 4.65 4.28 -1.07
CA PHE A 28 3.73 5.43 -1.06
C PHE A 28 3.29 5.87 -2.45
N PHE A 29 4.18 5.79 -3.43
CA PHE A 29 4.00 6.23 -4.81
C PHE A 29 4.24 5.06 -5.78
N PRO A 30 3.35 4.05 -5.77
CA PRO A 30 3.55 2.86 -6.58
C PRO A 30 3.33 3.14 -8.07
N ASP A 31 3.87 2.25 -8.90
CA ASP A 31 3.55 2.15 -10.32
C ASP A 31 2.33 1.23 -10.52
N PHE A 32 1.64 1.41 -11.64
CA PHE A 32 0.39 0.70 -11.93
C PHE A 32 0.39 0.11 -13.33
N VAL A 33 -0.31 -1.01 -13.47
CA VAL A 33 -0.63 -1.63 -14.75
C VAL A 33 -2.13 -1.62 -14.98
N VAL A 34 -2.54 -1.45 -16.23
CA VAL A 34 -3.96 -1.43 -16.63
C VAL A 34 -4.25 -2.63 -17.52
N VAL A 35 -5.10 -3.55 -17.03
CA VAL A 35 -5.46 -4.77 -17.77
C VAL A 35 -6.96 -4.99 -17.69
N GLY A 36 -7.60 -5.27 -18.83
CA GLY A 36 -9.04 -5.53 -18.89
C GLY A 36 -9.92 -4.37 -18.40
N GLY A 37 -9.37 -3.15 -18.33
CA GLY A 37 -10.04 -1.98 -17.74
C GLY A 37 -9.77 -1.79 -16.25
N GLY A 38 -9.17 -2.74 -15.55
CA GLY A 38 -8.81 -2.64 -14.13
C GLY A 38 -7.44 -1.99 -13.94
N VAL A 39 -7.17 -1.50 -12.73
CA VAL A 39 -5.88 -0.95 -12.30
C VAL A 39 -5.30 -1.78 -11.16
N PHE A 40 -4.06 -2.21 -11.35
CA PHE A 40 -3.34 -3.04 -10.39
C PHE A 40 -1.99 -2.44 -10.04
N LEU A 41 -1.51 -2.70 -8.82
CA LEU A 41 -0.13 -2.42 -8.44
C LEU A 41 0.81 -3.23 -9.33
N GLU A 42 1.78 -2.57 -9.96
CA GLU A 42 2.74 -3.24 -10.85
C GLU A 42 3.51 -4.35 -10.10
N SER A 43 3.89 -4.11 -8.85
CA SER A 43 4.62 -5.06 -8.02
C SER A 43 3.83 -6.31 -7.61
N LYS A 44 2.51 -6.31 -7.80
CA LYS A 44 1.61 -7.42 -7.40
C LYS A 44 0.87 -8.06 -8.55
N TYR A 45 0.86 -7.41 -9.70
CA TYR A 45 0.16 -7.94 -10.86
C TYR A 45 0.96 -9.09 -11.48
N ASP A 46 0.30 -10.22 -11.60
CA ASP A 46 0.71 -11.35 -12.42
C ASP A 46 -0.50 -11.82 -13.22
N GLY A 47 -0.29 -12.14 -14.50
CA GLY A 47 -1.39 -12.46 -15.41
C GLY A 47 -2.15 -13.73 -15.01
N ASP A 48 -1.46 -14.76 -14.53
CA ASP A 48 -2.07 -16.02 -14.12
C ASP A 48 -2.83 -15.84 -12.79
N ILE A 49 -2.26 -15.04 -11.86
CA ILE A 49 -2.93 -14.65 -10.62
C ILE A 49 -4.20 -13.85 -10.91
N PHE A 50 -4.13 -12.90 -11.83
CA PHE A 50 -5.30 -12.10 -12.25
C PHE A 50 -6.41 -12.98 -12.81
N GLU A 51 -6.12 -13.81 -13.80
CA GLU A 51 -7.12 -14.68 -14.43
C GLU A 51 -7.75 -15.65 -13.42
N SER A 52 -6.95 -16.18 -12.48
CA SER A 52 -7.43 -17.04 -11.40
C SER A 52 -8.45 -16.33 -10.51
N TRP A 53 -8.10 -15.16 -9.97
CA TRP A 53 -8.98 -14.39 -9.10
C TRP A 53 -10.20 -13.84 -9.84
N PHE A 54 -10.01 -13.33 -11.05
CA PHE A 54 -11.09 -12.80 -11.88
C PHE A 54 -12.15 -13.87 -12.16
N LYS A 55 -11.71 -15.10 -12.50
CA LYS A 55 -12.60 -16.25 -12.66
C LYS A 55 -13.26 -16.66 -11.33
N GLN A 56 -12.50 -16.69 -10.24
CA GLN A 56 -13.02 -17.04 -8.91
C GLN A 56 -14.13 -16.08 -8.46
N PHE A 57 -14.02 -14.79 -8.80
CA PHE A 57 -15.04 -13.79 -8.54
C PHE A 57 -16.10 -13.67 -9.64
N GLY A 58 -16.18 -14.64 -10.58
CA GLY A 58 -17.22 -14.68 -11.59
C GLY A 58 -17.15 -13.53 -12.60
N GLY A 59 -15.96 -12.98 -12.85
CA GLY A 59 -15.75 -11.83 -13.72
C GLY A 59 -15.97 -10.48 -13.04
N ASP A 60 -16.07 -10.43 -11.70
CA ASP A 60 -16.10 -9.19 -10.94
C ASP A 60 -14.69 -8.58 -10.86
N LEU A 61 -14.46 -7.56 -11.69
CA LEU A 61 -13.20 -6.86 -11.77
C LEU A 61 -12.89 -6.06 -10.50
N GLN A 62 -13.91 -5.49 -9.85
CA GLN A 62 -13.73 -4.73 -8.62
C GLN A 62 -13.25 -5.64 -7.49
N ALA A 63 -13.83 -6.84 -7.38
CA ALA A 63 -13.39 -7.84 -6.43
C ALA A 63 -11.96 -8.31 -6.71
N ALA A 64 -11.60 -8.52 -7.98
CA ALA A 64 -10.25 -8.88 -8.40
C ALA A 64 -9.23 -7.79 -8.06
N GLU A 65 -9.52 -6.51 -8.35
CA GLU A 65 -8.68 -5.37 -7.95
C GLU A 65 -8.47 -5.33 -6.44
N LYS A 66 -9.56 -5.43 -5.67
CA LYS A 66 -9.49 -5.39 -4.20
C LYS A 66 -8.61 -6.51 -3.64
N MET A 67 -8.64 -7.70 -4.24
CA MET A 67 -7.84 -8.85 -3.83
C MET A 67 -6.37 -8.72 -4.23
N ILE A 68 -6.08 -8.33 -5.48
CA ILE A 68 -4.70 -8.29 -5.99
C ILE A 68 -3.93 -7.09 -5.42
N ASN A 69 -4.60 -5.95 -5.22
CA ASN A 69 -3.99 -4.76 -4.64
C ASN A 69 -3.85 -4.84 -3.11
N HIS A 70 -4.35 -5.91 -2.49
CA HIS A 70 -4.36 -6.14 -1.05
C HIS A 70 -2.93 -6.23 -0.50
N THR A 71 -2.59 -5.36 0.45
CA THR A 71 -1.23 -5.22 1.00
C THR A 71 -1.21 -5.24 2.52
N HIS A 72 -0.77 -6.36 3.09
CA HIS A 72 -0.46 -6.49 4.52
C HIS A 72 0.83 -5.75 4.83
N LEU A 73 0.79 -4.81 5.77
CA LEU A 73 2.01 -4.09 6.17
C LEU A 73 3.00 -4.99 6.92
N TYR A 74 2.54 -6.01 7.63
CA TYR A 74 3.44 -6.94 8.31
C TYR A 74 4.32 -7.70 7.30
N ASP A 75 3.76 -8.15 6.17
CA ASP A 75 4.55 -8.80 5.11
C ASP A 75 5.59 -7.87 4.49
N VAL A 76 5.29 -6.56 4.42
CA VAL A 76 6.23 -5.55 3.88
C VAL A 76 7.42 -5.34 4.83
N PHE A 77 7.20 -5.46 6.14
CA PHE A 77 8.20 -5.19 7.19
C PHE A 77 8.61 -6.44 7.98
N ASP A 78 8.39 -7.64 7.42
CA ASP A 78 8.66 -8.94 8.08
C ASP A 78 10.11 -9.05 8.59
N GLY A 79 11.06 -8.40 7.91
CA GLY A 79 12.47 -8.37 8.31
C GLY A 79 12.82 -7.42 9.45
N CYS A 80 11.91 -6.58 9.94
CA CYS A 80 12.20 -5.57 10.97
C CYS A 80 11.02 -5.25 11.90
N MET A 81 10.14 -6.21 12.13
CA MET A 81 8.94 -6.02 12.96
C MET A 81 9.16 -6.21 14.47
N GLU A 82 10.31 -6.73 14.90
CA GLU A 82 10.60 -6.96 16.32
C GLU A 82 10.53 -5.63 17.11
N ASP A 83 9.81 -5.65 18.23
CA ASP A 83 9.60 -4.52 19.14
C ASP A 83 8.91 -3.27 18.54
N VAL A 84 8.27 -3.39 17.37
CA VAL A 84 7.48 -2.30 16.77
C VAL A 84 6.04 -2.35 17.27
N ASP A 85 5.56 -1.22 17.81
CA ASP A 85 4.18 -1.09 18.28
C ASP A 85 3.17 -1.11 17.12
N ASP A 86 2.09 -1.88 17.24
CA ASP A 86 1.01 -1.97 16.24
C ASP A 86 0.44 -0.60 15.82
N ARG A 87 0.48 0.40 16.73
CA ARG A 87 0.06 1.77 16.43
C ARG A 87 0.90 2.45 15.35
N VAL A 88 2.16 2.05 15.20
CA VAL A 88 3.05 2.54 14.13
C VAL A 88 2.55 2.02 12.78
N PHE A 89 2.28 0.71 12.69
CA PHE A 89 1.75 0.12 11.45
C PHE A 89 0.38 0.69 11.08
N LYS A 90 -0.49 0.93 12.05
CA LYS A 90 -1.79 1.57 11.79
C LYS A 90 -1.62 2.99 11.22
N GLN A 91 -0.77 3.81 11.82
CA GLN A 91 -0.48 5.16 11.32
C GLN A 91 0.15 5.11 9.92
N LEU A 92 1.04 4.15 9.69
CA LEU A 92 1.66 3.94 8.38
C LEU A 92 0.62 3.54 7.32
N ALA A 93 -0.34 2.69 7.66
CA ALA A 93 -1.44 2.31 6.78
C ALA A 93 -2.31 3.51 6.40
N ASP A 94 -2.61 4.40 7.34
CA ASP A 94 -3.38 5.61 7.09
C ASP A 94 -2.64 6.58 6.14
N VAL A 95 -1.33 6.75 6.33
CA VAL A 95 -0.48 7.57 5.45
C VAL A 95 -0.39 6.93 4.06
N LEU A 96 -0.23 5.61 3.98
CA LEU A 96 -0.17 4.87 2.73
C LEU A 96 -1.49 5.02 1.94
N ALA A 97 -2.62 4.85 2.61
CA ALA A 97 -3.93 5.02 2.00
C ALA A 97 -4.18 6.44 1.52
N LEU A 98 -3.73 7.46 2.27
CA LEU A 98 -3.75 8.85 1.79
C LEU A 98 -2.90 9.00 0.52
N SER A 99 -1.67 8.50 0.52
CA SER A 99 -0.77 8.60 -0.63
C SER A 99 -1.37 7.95 -1.87
N TRP A 100 -1.88 6.72 -1.75
CA TRP A 100 -2.50 6.01 -2.86
C TRP A 100 -3.72 6.74 -3.40
N ARG A 101 -4.58 7.35 -2.56
CA ARG A 101 -5.68 8.19 -3.03
C ARG A 101 -5.20 9.35 -3.89
N LEU A 102 -4.15 10.03 -3.46
CA LEU A 102 -3.58 11.17 -4.20
C LEU A 102 -2.99 10.73 -5.54
N VAL A 103 -2.19 9.65 -5.52
CA VAL A 103 -1.54 9.13 -6.73
C VAL A 103 -2.56 8.59 -7.73
N LEU A 104 -3.55 7.81 -7.28
CA LEU A 104 -4.62 7.30 -8.15
C LEU A 104 -5.42 8.46 -8.78
N SER A 105 -5.73 9.50 -8.00
CA SER A 105 -6.45 10.68 -8.51
C SER A 105 -5.63 11.47 -9.54
N ASP A 106 -4.31 11.55 -9.37
CA ASP A 106 -3.40 12.22 -10.31
C ASP A 106 -3.25 11.41 -11.61
N LYS A 107 -2.99 10.10 -11.50
CA LYS A 107 -2.72 9.21 -12.64
C LYS A 107 -3.96 8.87 -13.45
N PHE A 108 -5.14 8.83 -12.81
CA PHE A 108 -6.38 8.36 -13.41
C PHE A 108 -7.56 9.30 -13.13
N PRO A 109 -7.49 10.58 -13.55
CA PRO A 109 -8.46 11.61 -13.17
C PRO A 109 -9.90 11.34 -13.65
N GLY A 110 -10.08 10.45 -14.65
CA GLY A 110 -11.39 10.03 -15.15
C GLY A 110 -11.96 8.79 -14.46
N ARG A 111 -11.24 8.19 -13.51
CA ARG A 111 -11.66 7.00 -12.77
C ARG A 111 -11.87 7.36 -11.30
N ARG A 112 -12.76 6.65 -10.63
CA ARG A 112 -12.99 6.80 -9.20
C ARG A 112 -12.48 5.56 -8.50
N PHE A 113 -11.76 5.75 -7.40
CA PHE A 113 -11.20 4.68 -6.59
C PHE A 113 -11.66 4.82 -5.16
N ASN A 114 -11.86 3.68 -4.51
CA ASN A 114 -11.87 3.58 -3.07
C ASN A 114 -10.53 3.01 -2.61
N VAL A 115 -9.99 3.55 -1.52
CA VAL A 115 -8.79 3.04 -0.86
C VAL A 115 -9.16 2.75 0.58
N ASP A 116 -9.14 1.48 0.94
CA ASP A 116 -9.54 0.99 2.25
C ASP A 116 -8.32 0.68 3.11
N VAL A 117 -8.44 0.98 4.39
CA VAL A 117 -7.57 0.43 5.45
C VAL A 117 -8.42 -0.51 6.30
N SER A 118 -7.99 -1.75 6.45
CA SER A 118 -8.58 -2.69 7.41
C SER A 118 -7.53 -3.12 8.42
N SER A 119 -7.94 -3.21 9.67
CA SER A 119 -7.09 -3.65 10.78
C SER A 119 -7.96 -4.39 11.78
N SER A 120 -8.74 -5.38 11.32
CA SER A 120 -9.57 -6.16 12.23
C SER A 120 -8.66 -7.08 13.06
N ASP A 121 -9.08 -7.43 14.27
CA ASP A 121 -8.33 -8.38 15.13
C ASP A 121 -8.22 -9.79 14.50
N GLN A 122 -8.94 -10.05 13.41
CA GLN A 122 -8.86 -11.28 12.62
C GLN A 122 -7.85 -11.17 11.47
N ASP A 123 -7.47 -9.94 11.09
CA ASP A 123 -6.49 -9.71 10.04
C ASP A 123 -5.07 -9.87 10.61
N TYR A 124 -4.18 -10.44 9.81
CA TYR A 124 -2.74 -10.47 10.09
C TYR A 124 -2.15 -9.06 9.88
N GLY A 125 -2.40 -8.17 10.85
CA GLY A 125 -1.96 -6.78 10.86
C GLY A 125 -2.75 -5.83 9.94
N PRO A 126 -2.38 -4.53 9.90
CA PRO A 126 -3.02 -3.54 9.05
C PRO A 126 -2.83 -3.84 7.55
N VAL A 127 -3.91 -3.70 6.80
CA VAL A 127 -3.96 -3.91 5.37
C VAL A 127 -4.41 -2.63 4.67
N VAL A 128 -3.76 -2.32 3.55
CA VAL A 128 -4.22 -1.30 2.60
C VAL A 128 -4.56 -1.97 1.26
N THR A 129 -5.71 -1.61 0.68
CA THR A 129 -6.10 -2.04 -0.66
C THR A 129 -6.81 -0.91 -1.40
N PHE A 130 -6.93 -1.03 -2.72
CA PHE A 130 -7.76 -0.15 -3.52
C PHE A 130 -8.44 -0.89 -4.66
N TYR A 131 -9.54 -0.30 -5.14
CA TYR A 131 -10.32 -0.78 -6.27
C TYR A 131 -11.13 0.37 -6.88
N GLN A 132 -11.51 0.22 -8.14
CA GLN A 132 -12.36 1.19 -8.83
C GLN A 132 -13.79 1.14 -8.29
N VAL A 133 -14.44 2.29 -8.17
CA VAL A 133 -15.86 2.43 -7.80
C VAL A 133 -16.65 3.08 -8.94
N GLY A 134 -17.44 2.30 -9.66
CA GLY A 134 -18.20 2.78 -10.82
C GLY A 134 -18.98 1.68 -11.50
#